data_AF-A0AA39LT89-F1
#
_entry.id   AF-A0AA39LT89-F1
#
_cell.length_a   1.000
_cell.length_b   1.000
_cell.length_c   1.000
_cell.angle_alpha   90.00
_cell.angle_beta   90.00
_cell.angle_gamma   90.00
#
_symmetry.space_group_name_H-M   'P 1'
#
loop_
_entity.id
_entity.type
_entity.pdbx_description
1 polymer ?
#
loop_
_entity_poly.entity_id
_entity_poly.type
_entity_poly.pdbx_seq_one_letter_code
_entity_poly.pdbx_strand_id
1 'polypeptide(L)'
;MSRLFTLKSKKALALVCLLSFTAYLGTDAAALEQHQVEIHKNDEGDLRENANPRWYDENCPTHKNDNLHSVMDRICLKCHDMFSHEQPNLRVECRSNCFNNEKFRACLSLFAPPKQSEESGSEGF
;
A
#
# COMPACT_ATOMS: atom_id res chain seq x y z
N MET A 1 -64.67 22.53 1.86
CA MET A 1 -63.52 22.60 2.79
C MET A 1 -63.06 21.18 3.09
N SER A 2 -61.90 20.74 2.57
CA SER A 2 -61.07 19.61 3.09
C SER A 2 -60.01 19.20 2.06
N ARG A 3 -59.11 20.13 1.70
CA ARG A 3 -57.85 19.82 1.00
C ARG A 3 -56.69 20.59 1.64
N LEU A 4 -56.61 20.55 2.98
CA LEU A 4 -55.51 21.19 3.72
C LEU A 4 -54.75 20.25 4.68
N PHE A 5 -55.13 18.98 4.81
CA PHE A 5 -54.49 18.06 5.77
C PHE A 5 -53.40 17.13 5.19
N THR A 6 -53.19 17.08 3.88
CA THR A 6 -52.29 16.09 3.24
C THR A 6 -50.95 16.64 2.74
N LEU A 7 -50.60 17.90 3.08
CA LEU A 7 -49.30 18.49 2.67
C LEU A 7 -48.33 18.71 3.85
N LYS A 8 -48.83 18.81 5.09
CA LYS A 8 -47.99 18.92 6.31
C LYS A 8 -47.36 17.58 6.70
N SER A 9 -48.04 16.46 6.43
CA SER A 9 -47.61 15.11 6.83
C SER A 9 -46.39 14.61 6.04
N LYS A 10 -46.30 14.89 4.72
CA LYS A 10 -45.15 14.46 3.90
C LYS A 10 -43.84 15.19 4.29
N LYS A 11 -43.94 16.47 4.67
CA LYS A 11 -42.79 17.25 5.15
C LYS A 11 -42.33 16.78 6.52
N ALA A 12 -43.27 16.47 7.40
CA ALA A 12 -42.97 15.87 8.71
C ALA A 12 -42.33 14.48 8.55
N LEU A 13 -42.84 13.65 7.65
CA LEU A 13 -42.26 12.33 7.36
C LEU A 13 -40.86 12.44 6.76
N ALA A 14 -40.64 13.36 5.82
CA ALA A 14 -39.32 13.61 5.25
C ALA A 14 -38.32 14.12 6.30
N LEU A 15 -38.75 15.01 7.21
CA LEU A 15 -37.93 15.47 8.34
C LEU A 15 -37.59 14.34 9.30
N VAL A 16 -38.56 13.49 9.65
CA VAL A 16 -38.32 12.32 10.51
C VAL A 16 -37.35 11.33 9.83
N CYS A 17 -37.52 11.08 8.53
CA CYS A 17 -36.61 10.23 7.76
C CYS A 17 -35.20 10.83 7.66
N LEU A 18 -35.07 12.14 7.48
CA LEU A 18 -33.75 12.78 7.43
C LEU A 18 -33.06 12.74 8.79
N LEU A 19 -33.79 12.97 9.88
CA LEU A 19 -33.26 12.90 11.24
C LEU A 19 -32.83 11.49 11.62
N SER A 20 -33.61 10.47 11.24
CA SER A 20 -33.21 9.07 11.43
C SER A 20 -32.04 8.69 10.53
N PHE A 21 -31.95 9.20 9.29
CA PHE A 21 -30.80 8.99 8.42
C PHE A 21 -29.52 9.65 8.96
N THR A 22 -29.61 10.86 9.55
CA THR A 22 -28.46 11.51 10.20
C THR A 22 -28.05 10.83 11.50
N ALA A 23 -29.00 10.27 12.25
CA ALA A 23 -28.69 9.47 13.43
C ALA A 23 -28.03 8.13 13.05
N TYR A 24 -28.48 7.51 11.95
CA TYR A 24 -27.92 6.28 11.41
C TYR A 24 -26.53 6.48 10.81
N LEU A 25 -26.28 7.62 10.14
CA LEU A 25 -24.94 7.96 9.63
C LEU A 25 -24.01 8.52 10.71
N GLY A 26 -24.55 9.05 11.82
CA GLY A 26 -23.78 9.65 12.92
C GLY A 26 -23.14 8.64 13.87
N THR A 27 -23.58 7.38 13.86
CA THR A 27 -23.01 6.33 14.73
C THR A 27 -21.69 5.76 14.22
N ASP A 28 -21.30 6.03 12.98
CA ASP A 28 -20.13 5.39 12.37
C ASP A 28 -18.92 6.33 12.26
N ALA A 29 -19.10 7.64 12.46
CA ALA A 29 -17.99 8.60 12.43
C ALA A 29 -16.97 8.38 13.56
N ALA A 30 -17.40 7.82 14.71
CA ALA A 30 -16.52 7.49 15.82
C ALA A 30 -15.91 6.07 15.74
N ALA A 31 -16.40 5.21 14.83
CA ALA A 31 -15.98 3.81 14.73
C ALA A 31 -15.04 3.51 13.55
N LEU A 32 -14.86 4.44 12.61
CA LEU A 32 -14.02 4.25 11.42
C LEU A 32 -12.59 4.77 11.55
N GLU A 33 -12.24 5.49 12.62
CA GLU A 33 -10.85 5.96 12.82
C GLU A 33 -9.90 4.91 13.43
N GLN A 34 -10.39 3.77 13.92
CA GLN A 34 -9.50 2.81 14.61
C GLN A 34 -8.97 1.66 13.75
N HIS A 35 -9.41 1.49 12.50
CA HIS A 35 -8.97 0.32 11.71
C HIS A 35 -7.88 0.58 10.64
N GLN A 36 -7.51 1.84 10.38
CA GLN A 36 -6.48 2.15 9.37
C GLN A 36 -5.22 2.86 9.90
N VAL A 37 -5.09 3.10 11.21
CA VAL A 37 -3.94 3.84 11.78
C VAL A 37 -2.99 2.98 12.63
N GLU A 38 -3.30 1.71 12.91
CA GLU A 38 -2.37 0.81 13.62
C GLU A 38 -1.49 -0.07 12.72
N ILE A 39 -1.71 -0.09 11.39
CA ILE A 39 -0.81 -0.73 10.42
C ILE A 39 0.08 0.31 9.74
N HIS A 40 0.57 1.31 10.45
CA HIS A 40 1.61 2.23 9.93
C HIS A 40 2.54 2.79 11.01
N LYS A 41 2.47 2.29 12.26
CA LYS A 41 3.28 2.80 13.39
C LYS A 41 4.32 1.83 13.93
N ASN A 42 4.49 0.66 13.33
CA ASN A 42 5.54 -0.29 13.72
C ASN A 42 6.82 -0.18 12.87
N ASP A 43 6.91 0.81 11.97
CA ASP A 43 8.11 1.07 11.15
C ASP A 43 8.90 2.33 11.60
N GLU A 44 8.60 2.93 12.76
CA GLU A 44 9.30 4.13 13.27
C GLU A 44 9.93 3.93 14.66
N GLY A 45 10.59 2.79 14.87
CA GLY A 45 11.06 2.38 16.20
C GLY A 45 12.50 1.89 16.29
N ASP A 46 13.48 2.52 15.62
CA ASP A 46 14.89 2.46 16.05
C ASP A 46 15.70 3.70 15.63
N LEU A 47 15.26 4.88 16.06
CA LEU A 47 16.10 6.08 16.05
C LEU A 47 16.80 6.24 17.41
N ARG A 48 17.71 5.30 17.72
CA ARG A 48 18.71 5.50 18.79
C ARG A 48 20.11 5.09 18.32
N GLU A 49 20.89 6.11 17.97
CA GLU A 49 22.32 6.26 18.27
C GLU A 49 23.28 5.20 17.70
N ASN A 50 23.88 5.52 16.53
CA ASN A 50 25.04 4.85 15.91
C ASN A 50 24.86 3.40 15.42
N ALA A 51 23.81 3.12 14.66
CA ALA A 51 23.69 1.85 13.94
C ALA A 51 23.62 2.12 12.43
N ASN A 52 24.77 2.16 11.75
CA ASN A 52 24.80 1.84 10.33
C ASN A 52 24.28 0.39 10.22
N PRO A 53 23.07 0.15 9.69
CA PRO A 53 22.54 -1.20 9.62
C PRO A 53 23.51 -2.07 8.82
N ARG A 54 23.65 -3.36 9.14
CA ARG A 54 24.60 -4.28 8.46
C ARG A 54 24.47 -4.34 6.92
N TRP A 55 23.44 -3.71 6.37
CA TRP A 55 23.15 -3.65 4.94
C TRP A 55 23.50 -2.32 4.27
N TYR A 56 23.83 -1.28 5.05
CA TYR A 56 24.12 0.03 4.54
C TYR A 56 25.61 0.16 4.23
N ASP A 57 25.86 0.68 3.03
CA ASP A 57 27.18 0.85 2.42
C ASP A 57 27.31 2.31 2.01
N GLU A 58 28.26 3.03 2.61
CA GLU A 58 28.54 4.44 2.34
C GLU A 58 28.97 4.70 0.89
N ASN A 59 29.53 3.68 0.23
CA ASN A 59 29.97 3.76 -1.16
C ASN A 59 28.83 3.53 -2.15
N CYS A 60 27.66 3.07 -1.69
CA CYS A 60 26.50 2.85 -2.53
C CYS A 60 25.71 4.17 -2.73
N PRO A 61 25.65 4.74 -3.95
CA PRO A 61 24.93 6.00 -4.18
C PRO A 61 23.44 5.93 -3.84
N THR A 62 22.83 4.74 -3.99
CA THR A 62 21.44 4.49 -3.63
C THR A 62 21.17 4.73 -2.15
N HIS A 63 22.12 4.36 -1.27
CA HIS A 63 21.98 4.55 0.18
C HIS A 63 22.11 6.00 0.64
N LYS A 64 22.59 6.91 -0.23
CA LYS A 64 22.60 8.35 0.05
C LYS A 64 21.24 9.00 -0.17
N ASN A 65 20.30 8.29 -0.78
CA ASN A 65 18.93 8.73 -0.99
C ASN A 65 17.97 7.70 -0.39
N ASP A 66 17.51 7.98 0.83
CA ASP A 66 16.66 7.07 1.60
C ASP A 66 15.38 6.68 0.86
N ASN A 67 14.79 7.62 0.09
CA ASN A 67 13.59 7.34 -0.70
C ASN A 67 13.89 6.35 -1.83
N LEU A 68 14.99 6.56 -2.56
CA LEU A 68 15.40 5.64 -3.63
C LEU A 68 15.73 4.27 -3.05
N HIS A 69 16.52 4.22 -1.98
CA HIS A 69 16.83 2.97 -1.28
C HIS A 69 15.56 2.24 -0.85
N SER A 70 14.60 2.94 -0.22
CA SER A 70 13.36 2.34 0.26
C SER A 70 12.52 1.73 -0.86
N VAL A 71 12.46 2.39 -2.03
CA VAL A 71 11.78 1.84 -3.21
C VAL A 71 12.47 0.56 -3.69
N MET A 72 13.81 0.59 -3.78
CA MET A 72 14.59 -0.56 -4.26
C MET A 72 14.53 -1.75 -3.26
N ASP A 73 14.58 -1.51 -1.95
CA ASP A 73 14.40 -2.56 -0.94
C ASP A 73 12.99 -3.17 -1.00
N ARG A 74 11.95 -2.35 -1.23
CA ARG A 74 10.57 -2.83 -1.36
C ARG A 74 10.38 -3.74 -2.57
N ILE A 75 11.04 -3.45 -3.69
CA ILE A 75 11.08 -4.34 -4.86
C ILE A 75 11.71 -5.69 -4.48
N CYS A 76 12.86 -5.67 -3.80
CA CYS A 76 13.53 -6.89 -3.36
C CYS A 76 12.68 -7.70 -2.37
N LEU A 77 11.99 -7.03 -1.43
CA LEU A 77 11.09 -7.67 -0.48
C LEU A 77 9.93 -8.34 -1.20
N LYS A 78 9.24 -7.64 -2.09
CA LYS A 78 8.10 -8.22 -2.83
C LYS A 78 8.49 -9.35 -3.76
N CYS A 79 9.65 -9.24 -4.39
CA CYS A 79 10.21 -10.33 -5.17
C CYS A 79 10.50 -11.55 -4.29
N HIS A 80 11.10 -11.37 -3.11
CA HIS A 80 11.34 -12.45 -2.17
C HIS A 80 10.04 -13.09 -1.67
N ASP A 81 8.99 -12.31 -1.35
CA ASP A 81 7.70 -12.85 -0.91
C ASP A 81 7.15 -13.88 -1.92
N MET A 82 7.25 -13.58 -3.23
CA MET A 82 6.76 -14.47 -4.31
C MET A 82 7.62 -15.73 -4.49
N PHE A 83 8.95 -15.63 -4.38
CA PHE A 83 9.87 -16.72 -4.71
C PHE A 83 10.61 -17.31 -3.49
N SER A 84 10.20 -16.98 -2.28
CA SER A 84 10.87 -17.37 -1.03
C SER A 84 11.06 -18.87 -0.88
N HIS A 85 10.11 -19.66 -1.39
CA HIS A 85 10.15 -21.13 -1.33
C HIS A 85 11.27 -21.73 -2.19
N GLU A 86 11.59 -21.13 -3.33
CA GLU A 86 12.68 -21.56 -4.24
C GLU A 86 14.00 -20.86 -3.90
N GLN A 87 13.94 -19.58 -3.54
CA GLN A 87 15.09 -18.69 -3.34
C GLN A 87 14.96 -17.95 -2.00
N PRO A 88 15.25 -18.61 -0.86
CA PRO A 88 15.09 -18.02 0.46
C PRO A 88 16.01 -16.83 0.72
N ASN A 89 17.15 -16.74 0.03
CA ASN A 89 18.09 -15.63 0.16
C ASN A 89 17.87 -14.49 -0.85
N LEU A 90 16.80 -14.56 -1.66
CA LEU A 90 16.58 -13.65 -2.78
C LEU A 90 16.61 -12.17 -2.39
N ARG A 91 16.05 -11.81 -1.23
CA ARG A 91 16.09 -10.42 -0.75
C ARG A 91 17.52 -9.93 -0.54
N VAL A 92 18.39 -10.74 0.07
CA VAL A 92 19.78 -10.35 0.37
C VAL A 92 20.58 -10.26 -0.93
N GLU A 93 20.43 -11.24 -1.82
CA GLU A 93 21.09 -11.25 -3.13
C GLU A 93 20.63 -10.07 -4.00
N CYS A 94 19.34 -9.73 -3.98
CA CYS A 94 18.78 -8.60 -4.72
C CYS A 94 19.40 -7.25 -4.31
N ARG A 95 19.70 -7.05 -3.02
CA ARG A 95 20.34 -5.82 -2.52
C ARG A 95 21.86 -5.77 -2.69
N SER A 96 22.47 -6.89 -3.08
CA SER A 96 23.92 -6.98 -3.22
C SER A 96 24.47 -6.01 -4.26
N ASN A 97 25.74 -5.64 -4.12
CA ASN A 97 26.45 -4.77 -5.07
C ASN A 97 25.68 -3.47 -5.38
N CYS A 98 25.12 -2.82 -4.36
CA CYS A 98 24.33 -1.59 -4.50
C CYS A 98 23.18 -1.73 -5.53
N PHE A 99 22.44 -2.85 -5.46
CA PHE A 99 21.36 -3.20 -6.41
C PHE A 99 21.80 -3.33 -7.88
N ASN A 100 23.10 -3.27 -8.17
CA ASN A 100 23.65 -3.45 -9.51
C ASN A 100 24.00 -4.91 -9.76
N ASN A 101 22.97 -5.75 -9.85
CA ASN A 101 23.09 -7.18 -10.06
C ASN A 101 21.90 -7.71 -10.88
N GLU A 102 22.00 -8.94 -11.37
CA GLU A 102 20.96 -9.57 -12.19
C GLU A 102 19.70 -9.89 -11.40
N LYS A 103 19.81 -10.24 -10.11
CA LYS A 103 18.65 -10.53 -9.25
C LYS A 103 17.75 -9.31 -9.10
N PHE A 104 18.33 -8.13 -8.90
CA PHE A 104 17.58 -6.88 -8.86
C PHE A 104 16.86 -6.60 -10.18
N ARG A 105 17.56 -6.76 -11.33
CA ARG A 105 16.95 -6.54 -12.66
C ARG A 105 15.81 -7.52 -12.93
N ALA A 106 15.98 -8.78 -12.57
CA ALA A 106 14.93 -9.79 -12.68
C ALA A 106 13.73 -9.41 -11.80
N CYS A 107 13.96 -9.08 -10.52
CA CYS A 107 12.90 -8.61 -9.62
C CYS A 107 12.18 -7.36 -10.13
N LEU A 108 12.91 -6.39 -10.68
CA LEU A 108 12.33 -5.17 -11.25
C LEU A 108 11.44 -5.47 -12.46
N SER A 109 11.83 -6.44 -13.29
CA SER A 109 11.09 -6.81 -14.51
C SER A 109 9.69 -7.36 -14.23
N LEU A 110 9.45 -7.93 -13.05
CA LEU A 110 8.13 -8.41 -12.62
C LEU A 110 7.12 -7.27 -12.45
N PHE A 111 7.60 -6.07 -12.18
CA PHE A 111 6.79 -4.87 -11.99
C PHE A 111 6.82 -3.95 -13.22
N ALA A 112 7.65 -4.27 -14.21
CA ALA A 112 7.71 -3.52 -15.46
C ALA A 112 6.48 -3.85 -16.32
N PRO A 113 5.94 -2.88 -17.08
CA PRO A 113 4.94 -3.20 -18.07
C PRO A 113 5.52 -4.20 -19.08
N PRO A 114 4.69 -5.12 -19.61
CA PRO A 114 5.14 -6.00 -20.68
C PRO A 114 5.68 -5.13 -21.81
N LYS A 115 6.86 -5.48 -22.32
CA LYS A 115 7.35 -4.86 -23.55
C LYS A 115 6.29 -5.17 -24.61
N GLN A 116 5.69 -4.14 -25.20
CA GLN A 116 4.87 -4.30 -26.38
C GLN A 116 5.80 -4.68 -27.55
N SER A 117 6.30 -5.91 -27.55
CA SER A 117 6.57 -6.60 -28.79
C SER A 117 5.21 -7.08 -29.28
N GLU A 118 4.71 -6.40 -30.30
CA GLU A 118 3.60 -6.76 -31.19
C GLU A 118 2.77 -7.98 -30.77
N GLU A 119 1.50 -7.69 -30.46
CA GLU A 119 0.35 -8.59 -30.55
C GLU A 119 0.63 -9.93 -31.24
N SER A 120 0.93 -10.97 -30.44
CA SER A 120 0.65 -12.37 -30.77
C SER A 120 0.90 -13.27 -29.57
N GLY A 121 -0.14 -14.01 -29.16
CA GLY A 121 0.00 -15.24 -28.37
C GLY A 121 -0.24 -15.11 -26.87
N SER A 122 -1.51 -15.00 -26.49
CA SER A 122 -1.98 -15.48 -25.20
C SER A 122 -2.06 -17.01 -25.23
N GLU A 123 -1.12 -17.69 -24.58
CA GLU A 123 -1.29 -19.03 -23.98
C GLU A 123 -0.47 -18.98 -22.67
N GLY A 124 -1.03 -18.92 -21.47
CA GLY A 124 -2.04 -19.82 -20.94
C GLY A 124 -1.31 -20.95 -20.19
N PHE A 125 -1.12 -20.79 -18.87
CA PHE A 125 -1.00 -21.90 -17.93
C PHE A 125 -1.65 -21.51 -16.60
#